data_AF-A0A7W7CZ43-F1
#
_entry.id   AF-A0A7W7CZ43-F1
#
_cell.length_a   1.000
_cell.length_b   1.000
_cell.length_c   1.000
_cell.angle_alpha   90.00
_cell.angle_beta   90.00
_cell.angle_gamma   90.00
#
_symmetry.space_group_name_H-M   'P 1'
#
loop_
_entity.id
_entity.type
_entity.pdbx_description
1 polymer ?
#
loop_
_entity_poly.entity_id
_entity_poly.type
_entity_poly.pdbx_seq_one_letter_code
_entity_poly.pdbx_strand_id
1 'polypeptide(L)'
;MSRRDKTTMNELDAWLIAAAGEAGIDPADVPVKTVLELSRDVAHGVVRPGAPVTAYLLGLAAGRGADPAELASKLTDLAVDWPSEANVEDETPLS
;
A
#
# COMPACT_ATOMS: atom_id res chain seq x y z
N MET A 1 14.41 -31.13 -12.86
CA MET A 1 13.88 -30.20 -11.84
C MET A 1 14.48 -28.83 -12.10
N SER A 2 13.66 -27.87 -12.54
CA SER A 2 14.10 -26.57 -13.07
C SER A 2 14.64 -25.68 -11.95
N ARG A 3 15.84 -25.14 -12.15
CA ARG A 3 16.58 -24.23 -11.24
C ARG A 3 15.95 -22.83 -11.12
N ARG A 4 14.71 -22.65 -11.60
CA ARG A 4 13.93 -21.40 -11.57
C ARG A 4 12.86 -21.36 -10.48
N ASP A 5 12.59 -22.46 -9.78
CA ASP A 5 11.52 -22.55 -8.77
C ASP A 5 11.99 -22.33 -7.31
N LYS A 6 13.26 -21.96 -7.08
CA LYS A 6 13.83 -21.76 -5.73
C LYS A 6 14.66 -20.47 -5.57
N THR A 7 14.83 -19.69 -6.63
CA THR A 7 15.76 -18.54 -6.67
C THR A 7 15.11 -17.23 -6.23
N THR A 8 13.77 -17.18 -6.16
CA THR A 8 12.99 -16.12 -5.51
C THR A 8 12.74 -16.43 -4.04
N MET A 9 13.79 -16.65 -3.25
CA MET A 9 13.73 -16.02 -1.92
C MET A 9 13.77 -14.53 -2.26
N ASN A 10 12.61 -13.87 -2.13
CA ASN A 10 12.16 -12.91 -3.12
C ASN A 10 13.06 -11.64 -3.10
N GLU A 11 13.32 -11.00 -4.25
CA GLU A 11 14.20 -9.80 -4.29
C GLU A 11 13.72 -8.68 -3.35
N LEU A 12 12.41 -8.57 -3.14
CA LEU A 12 11.79 -7.71 -2.14
C LEU A 12 12.04 -8.21 -0.69
N ASP A 13 12.13 -9.51 -0.40
CA ASP A 13 12.53 -10.03 0.92
C ASP A 13 14.00 -9.67 1.21
N ALA A 14 14.88 -9.86 0.23
CA ALA A 14 16.29 -9.50 0.36
C ALA A 14 16.46 -7.98 0.54
N TRP A 15 15.73 -7.19 -0.25
CA TRP A 15 15.68 -5.74 -0.09
C TRP A 15 15.12 -5.33 1.27
N LEU A 16 14.02 -5.95 1.73
CA LEU A 16 13.40 -5.65 3.01
C LEU A 16 14.37 -5.90 4.16
N ILE A 17 15.08 -7.02 4.16
CA ILE A 17 16.10 -7.33 5.16
C ILE A 17 17.18 -6.24 5.18
N ALA A 18 17.70 -5.83 4.02
CA ALA A 18 18.73 -4.80 3.93
C ALA A 18 18.20 -3.42 4.41
N ALA A 19 17.05 -2.99 3.92
CA ALA A 19 16.45 -1.70 4.26
C ALA A 19 16.02 -1.61 5.72
N ALA A 20 15.47 -2.69 6.29
CA ALA A 20 15.11 -2.77 7.70
C ALA A 20 16.36 -2.70 8.59
N GLY A 21 17.48 -3.31 8.15
CA GLY A 21 18.77 -3.17 8.81
C GLY A 21 19.26 -1.72 8.93
N GLU A 22 19.16 -0.94 7.85
CA GLU A 22 19.51 0.50 7.86
C GLU A 22 18.60 1.32 8.79
N ALA A 23 17.34 0.90 8.94
CA ALA A 23 16.36 1.56 9.79
C ALA A 23 16.38 1.09 11.26
N GLY A 24 17.11 0.02 11.58
CA GLY A 24 17.10 -0.61 12.91
C GLY A 24 15.76 -1.28 13.25
N ILE A 25 15.04 -1.79 12.24
CA ILE A 25 13.72 -2.42 12.36
C ILE A 25 13.87 -3.93 12.17
N ASP A 26 13.12 -4.75 12.91
CA ASP A 26 13.01 -6.18 12.61
C ASP A 26 12.17 -6.34 11.32
N PRO A 27 12.69 -6.96 10.24
CA PRO A 27 11.91 -7.18 9.03
C PRO A 27 10.61 -7.97 9.27
N ALA A 28 10.51 -8.76 10.34
CA ALA A 28 9.29 -9.46 10.72
C ALA A 28 8.17 -8.52 11.23
N ASP A 29 8.53 -7.33 11.70
CA ASP A 29 7.56 -6.32 12.16
C ASP A 29 6.96 -5.51 11.00
N VAL A 30 7.49 -5.66 9.78
CA VAL A 30 7.00 -4.91 8.62
C VAL A 30 5.78 -5.62 8.01
N PRO A 31 4.59 -4.98 7.98
CA PRO A 31 3.37 -5.58 7.44
C PRO A 31 3.34 -5.49 5.90
N VAL A 32 4.28 -6.16 5.22
CA VAL A 32 4.51 -6.08 3.76
C VAL A 32 3.22 -6.27 2.97
N LYS A 33 2.47 -7.34 3.27
CA LYS A 33 1.22 -7.66 2.56
C LYS A 33 0.22 -6.51 2.64
N THR A 34 -0.03 -6.00 3.85
CA THR A 34 -0.96 -4.89 4.11
C THR A 34 -0.55 -3.63 3.34
N VAL A 35 0.74 -3.28 3.36
CA VAL A 35 1.25 -2.10 2.65
C VAL A 35 1.08 -2.23 1.14
N LEU A 36 1.36 -3.41 0.57
CA LEU A 36 1.25 -3.65 -0.87
C LEU A 36 -0.21 -3.69 -1.33
N GLU A 37 -1.10 -4.31 -0.56
CA GLU A 37 -2.54 -4.34 -0.85
C GLU A 37 -3.13 -2.92 -0.82
N LEU A 38 -2.86 -2.16 0.24
CA LEU A 38 -3.30 -0.76 0.32
C LEU A 38 -2.75 0.09 -0.82
N SER A 39 -1.45 -0.05 -1.13
CA SER A 39 -0.81 0.68 -2.24
C SER A 39 -1.48 0.37 -3.58
N ARG A 40 -1.83 -0.90 -3.83
CA ARG A 40 -2.54 -1.33 -5.02
C ARG A 40 -3.92 -0.67 -5.10
N ASP A 41 -4.68 -0.72 -4.01
CA ASP A 41 -6.06 -0.22 -3.99
C ASP A 41 -6.09 1.30 -4.18
N VAL A 42 -5.17 2.05 -3.56
CA VAL A 42 -5.03 3.51 -3.79
C VAL A 42 -4.57 3.84 -5.21
N ALA A 43 -3.61 3.08 -5.77
CA ALA A 43 -3.14 3.32 -7.13
C ALA A 43 -4.23 3.14 -8.18
N HIS A 44 -5.18 2.22 -7.93
CA HIS A 44 -6.29 1.92 -8.84
C HIS A 44 -7.54 2.77 -8.57
N GLY A 45 -7.89 2.99 -7.30
CA GLY A 45 -9.14 3.67 -6.91
C GLY A 45 -9.03 5.18 -6.77
N VAL A 46 -7.83 5.71 -6.49
CA VAL A 46 -7.62 7.15 -6.23
C VAL A 46 -6.78 7.78 -7.34
N VAL A 47 -5.47 7.55 -7.32
CA VAL A 47 -4.49 8.06 -8.28
C VAL A 47 -3.16 7.36 -8.06
N ARG A 48 -2.42 7.05 -9.13
CA ARG A 48 -1.14 6.31 -9.03
C ARG A 48 -0.11 6.91 -8.06
N PRO A 49 0.12 8.24 -8.00
CA PRO A 49 1.00 8.84 -6.99
C PRO A 49 0.51 8.71 -5.54
N GLY A 50 -0.77 8.38 -5.32
CA GLY A 50 -1.35 8.22 -4.00
C GLY A 50 -0.79 7.01 -3.25
N ALA A 51 -0.33 5.97 -3.97
CA ALA A 51 0.22 4.76 -3.35
C ALA A 51 1.43 5.04 -2.42
N PRO A 52 2.54 5.66 -2.88
CA PRO A 52 3.67 5.96 -2.00
C PRO A 52 3.32 6.97 -0.89
N VAL A 53 2.42 7.92 -1.15
CA VAL A 53 1.96 8.89 -0.13
C VAL A 53 1.21 8.19 0.99
N THR A 54 0.34 7.23 0.64
CA THR A 54 -0.45 6.47 1.62
C THR A 54 0.42 5.52 2.43
N ALA A 55 1.40 4.86 1.81
CA ALA A 55 2.35 4.02 2.53
C ALA A 55 3.15 4.82 3.58
N TYR A 56 3.61 6.03 3.21
CA TYR A 56 4.28 6.92 4.14
C TYR A 56 3.37 7.41 5.27
N LEU A 57 2.11 7.77 4.96
CA LEU A 57 1.10 8.15 5.94
C LEU A 57 0.82 7.02 6.95
N LEU A 58 0.67 5.79 6.47
CA LEU A 58 0.45 4.61 7.30
C LEU A 58 1.62 4.42 8.27
N GLY A 59 2.86 4.50 7.79
CA GLY A 59 4.06 4.41 8.63
C GLY A 59 4.15 5.54 9.68
N LEU A 60 3.82 6.77 9.29
CA LEU A 60 3.77 7.91 10.21
C LEU A 60 2.71 7.75 11.31
N ALA A 61 1.54 7.20 10.97
CA ALA A 61 0.48 6.96 11.95
C ALA A 61 0.85 5.80 12.90
N ALA A 62 1.43 4.73 12.36
CA ALA A 62 1.96 3.62 13.15
C ALA A 62 3.01 4.09 14.17
N GLY A 63 3.95 4.93 13.75
CA GLY A 63 4.93 5.55 14.64
C GLY A 63 4.34 6.48 15.71
N ARG A 64 3.07 6.87 15.56
CA ARG A 64 2.30 7.64 16.56
C ARG A 64 1.38 6.76 17.42
N GLY A 65 1.45 5.44 17.27
CA GLY A 65 0.69 4.47 18.07
C GLY A 65 -0.65 4.04 17.46
N ALA A 66 -0.92 4.36 16.19
CA ALA A 66 -2.09 3.79 15.50
C ALA A 66 -1.85 2.32 15.14
N ASP A 67 -2.91 1.50 15.14
CA ASP A 67 -2.86 0.15 14.59
C ASP A 67 -2.77 0.22 13.04
N PRO A 68 -1.69 -0.27 12.42
CA PRO A 68 -1.53 -0.23 10.97
C PRO A 68 -2.57 -1.06 10.22
N ALA A 69 -3.04 -2.18 10.78
CA ALA A 69 -4.03 -3.03 10.12
C ALA A 69 -5.41 -2.36 10.12
N GLU A 70 -5.80 -1.78 11.25
CA GLU A 70 -7.06 -1.03 11.37
C GLU A 70 -7.07 0.19 10.45
N LEU A 71 -5.97 0.96 10.44
CA LEU A 71 -5.87 2.14 9.58
C LEU A 71 -5.81 1.76 8.09
N ALA A 72 -5.08 0.71 7.73
CA ALA A 72 -5.06 0.24 6.34
C ALA A 72 -6.44 -0.18 5.86
N SER A 73 -7.23 -0.89 6.69
CA SER A 73 -8.62 -1.23 6.36
C SER A 73 -9.46 0.01 6.05
N LYS A 74 -9.41 1.02 6.93
CA LYS A 74 -10.15 2.29 6.75
C LYS A 74 -9.72 3.03 5.48
N LEU A 75 -8.42 3.02 5.16
CA LEU A 75 -7.89 3.68 3.97
C LEU A 75 -8.22 2.91 2.68
N THR A 76 -8.29 1.58 2.74
CA THR A 76 -8.78 0.75 1.63
C THR A 76 -10.24 1.06 1.36
N ASP A 77 -11.11 1.08 2.37
CA ASP A 77 -12.53 1.43 2.22
C ASP A 77 -12.67 2.84 1.60
N LEU A 78 -11.91 3.82 2.10
CA LEU A 78 -11.88 5.17 1.54
C LEU A 78 -11.41 5.22 0.08
N ALA A 79 -10.43 4.40 -0.30
CA ALA A 79 -9.91 4.32 -1.66
C ALA A 79 -10.91 3.69 -2.63
N VAL A 80 -11.70 2.71 -2.15
CA VAL A 80 -12.77 2.06 -2.92
C VAL A 80 -13.92 3.03 -3.18
N ASP A 81 -14.29 3.82 -2.18
CA ASP A 81 -15.39 4.80 -2.26
C ASP A 81 -14.94 6.15 -2.84
N TRP A 82 -13.70 6.28 -3.31
CA TRP A 82 -13.16 7.56 -3.74
C TRP A 82 -13.82 8.02 -5.06
N PRO A 83 -14.32 9.27 -5.15
CA PRO A 83 -14.89 9.78 -6.39
C PRO A 83 -13.79 9.91 -7.45
N SER A 84 -13.90 9.13 -8.53
CA SER A 84 -13.05 9.28 -9.70
C SER A 84 -13.68 10.24 -10.71
N GLU A 85 -12.89 10.96 -11.53
CA GLU A 85 -13.43 11.80 -12.61
C GLU A 85 -14.29 11.00 -13.61
N ALA A 86 -14.08 9.68 -13.72
CA ALA A 86 -14.95 8.77 -14.48
C ALA A 86 -16.36 8.61 -13.89
N ASN A 87 -16.58 9.06 -12.66
CA ASN A 87 -17.87 9.05 -11.95
C ASN A 87 -18.55 10.43 -11.94
N VAL A 88 -18.00 11.43 -12.65
CA VAL A 88 -18.51 12.81 -12.70
C VAL A 88 -19.29 13.08 -14.00
N GLU A 89 -19.24 12.18 -15.00
CA GLU A 89 -19.93 12.38 -16.29
C GLU A 89 -21.43 12.01 -16.31
N ASP A 90 -21.99 11.43 -15.24
CA ASP A 90 -23.43 11.08 -15.19
C ASP A 90 -24.34 12.26 -14.77
N GLU A 91 -23.78 13.42 -14.46
CA GLU A 91 -24.54 14.65 -14.21
C GLU A 91 -24.40 15.63 -15.37
N THR A 92 -24.84 15.23 -16.58
CA THR A 92 -25.08 16.20 -17.65
C THR A 92 -26.44 16.87 -17.41
N PRO A 93 -26.53 18.18 -17.09
CA PRO A 93 -27.80 18.87 -17.13
C PRO A 93 -28.21 18.99 -18.59
N LEU A 94 -29.32 18.35 -18.96
CA LEU A 94 -30.01 18.59 -20.23
C LEU A 94 -30.22 20.10 -20.40
N SER A 95 -29.58 20.69 -21.40
CA SER A 95 -29.96 21.98 -21.98
C SER A 95 -30.47 21.74 -23.40
#